data_AF-A0A183EYU4-F1
#
_entry.id   AF-A0A183EYU4-F1
#
_cell.length_a   1.000
_cell.length_b   1.000
_cell.length_c   1.000
_cell.angle_alpha   90.00
_cell.angle_beta   90.00
_cell.angle_gamma   90.00
#
_symmetry.space_group_name_H-M   'P 1'
#
loop_
_entity.id
_entity.type
_entity.pdbx_description
1 polymer ?
#
loop_
_entity_poly.entity_id
_entity_poly.type
_entity_poly.pdbx_seq_one_letter_code
_entity_poly.pdbx_strand_id
1 'polypeptide(L)' 'MGVKDLSKVIGDHSPASVRLNEFKSYFGRKVAVDASMCLYQFLIAVRQDGSQLQTESGEATR' A
#
# COMPACT_ATOMS: atom_id res chain seq x y z
N MET A 1 9.79 3.63 -0.34
CA MET A 1 11.01 3.02 0.25
C MET A 1 10.81 2.89 1.75
N GLY A 2 11.38 1.89 2.40
CA GLY A 2 11.22 1.65 3.84
C GLY A 2 12.48 1.05 4.47
N VAL A 3 12.37 0.65 5.73
CA VAL A 3 13.46 -0.05 6.43
C VAL A 3 13.45 -1.53 6.02
N LYS A 4 14.54 -1.98 5.40
CA LYS A 4 14.70 -3.35 4.94
C LYS A 4 14.51 -4.33 6.11
N ASP A 5 13.70 -5.37 5.89
CA ASP A 5 13.43 -6.47 6.83
C ASP A 5 12.88 -6.09 8.22
N LEU A 6 12.42 -4.84 8.42
CA LEU A 6 11.88 -4.39 9.71
C LEU A 6 10.69 -5.25 10.18
N SER A 7 9.77 -5.58 9.28
CA SER A 7 8.61 -6.43 9.61
C SER A 7 9.04 -7.81 10.13
N LYS A 8 10.11 -8.39 9.56
CA LYS A 8 10.66 -9.66 10.02
C LYS A 8 11.24 -9.54 11.44
N VAL A 9 12.05 -8.51 11.67
CA VAL A 9 12.64 -8.24 13.00
C VAL A 9 11.56 -8.07 14.07
N ILE A 10 10.50 -7.32 13.77
CA ILE A 10 9.34 -7.15 14.67
C ILE A 10 8.64 -8.49 14.91
N GLY A 11 8.43 -9.30 13.87
CA GLY A 11 7.83 -10.63 13.99
C GLY A 11 8.62 -11.56 14.91
N ASP A 12 9.96 -11.55 14.78
CA ASP A 12 10.85 -12.44 15.52
C ASP A 12 11.03 -12.02 17.00
N HIS A 13 11.10 -10.71 17.27
CA HIS A 13 11.51 -10.19 18.59
C HIS A 13 10.40 -9.44 19.36
N SER A 14 9.34 -9.01 18.68
CA SER A 14 8.22 -8.29 19.30
C SER A 14 6.88 -8.60 18.60
N PRO A 15 6.48 -9.89 18.50
CA PRO A 15 5.24 -10.28 17.81
C PRO A 15 4.01 -9.64 18.47
N ALA A 16 4.08 -9.37 19.77
CA ALA A 16 3.06 -8.67 20.52
C ALA A 16 2.89 -7.19 20.13
N SER A 17 3.68 -6.63 19.21
CA SER A 17 3.46 -5.29 18.65
C SER A 17 2.59 -5.30 17.38
N VAL A 18 2.34 -6.46 16.78
CA VAL A 18 1.49 -6.61 15.60
C VAL A 18 0.07 -6.95 16.04
N ARG A 19 -0.93 -6.26 15.47
CA ARG A 19 -2.36 -6.51 15.73
C ARG A 19 -3.10 -6.66 14.41
N LEU A 20 -3.78 -7.79 14.25
CA LEU A 20 -4.66 -8.05 13.12
C LEU A 20 -6.10 -7.74 13.56
N ASN A 21 -6.70 -6.75 12.92
CA ASN A 21 -8.08 -6.36 13.17
C ASN A 21 -8.85 -6.31 11.85
N GLU A 22 -10.14 -6.58 11.90
CA GLU A 22 -11.01 -6.41 10.73
C GLU A 22 -11.21 -4.93 10.39
N PHE A 23 -11.41 -4.60 9.12
CA PHE A 23 -11.61 -3.21 8.67
C PHE A 23 -12.72 -2.48 9.44
N LYS A 24 -13.81 -3.18 9.76
CA LYS A 24 -14.96 -2.62 10.49
C LYS A 24 -14.60 -2.08 11.88
N SER A 25 -13.52 -2.57 12.51
CA SER A 25 -13.07 -2.07 13.82
C SER A 25 -12.54 -0.64 13.77
N TYR A 26 -12.28 -0.10 12.57
CA TYR A 26 -11.74 1.24 12.38
C TYR A 26 -12.81 2.28 11.99
N PHE A 27 -14.10 1.93 12.02
CA PHE A 27 -15.18 2.88 11.70
C PHE A 27 -15.11 4.13 12.60
N GLY A 28 -15.29 5.31 11.99
CA GLY A 28 -15.22 6.61 12.69
C GLY A 28 -13.80 7.08 13.04
N ARG A 29 -12.75 6.32 12.72
CA ARG A 29 -11.36 6.74 12.94
C ARG A 29 -10.85 7.52 11.73
N LYS A 30 -10.30 8.71 12.00
CA LYS A 30 -9.54 9.46 11.00
C LYS A 30 -8.12 8.89 10.93
N VAL A 31 -7.63 8.64 9.72
CA VAL A 31 -6.30 8.10 9.46
C VAL A 31 -5.63 8.97 8.41
N ALA A 32 -4.38 9.38 8.65
CA ALA A 32 -3.57 10.03 7.64
C ALA A 32 -3.02 8.98 6.67
N VAL A 33 -3.20 9.22 5.38
CA VAL A 33 -2.76 8.31 4.32
C VAL A 33 -1.60 8.96 3.55
N ASP A 34 -0.53 8.19 3.30
CA ASP A 34 0.54 8.63 2.41
C ASP A 34 0.10 8.46 0.96
N ALA A 35 -0.33 9.56 0.34
CA ALA A 35 -0.82 9.60 -1.03
C ALA A 35 0.25 9.14 -2.05
N SER A 36 1.51 9.53 -1.84
CA SER A 36 2.61 9.20 -2.76
C SER A 36 2.86 7.69 -2.78
N MET A 37 2.88 7.06 -1.60
CA MET A 37 3.05 5.62 -1.49
C MET A 37 1.85 4.85 -2.07
N CYS A 38 0.61 5.34 -1.90
CA CYS A 38 -0.58 4.72 -2.48
C CYS A 38 -0.55 4.78 -4.02
N LEU A 39 -0.27 5.95 -4.60
CA LEU A 39 -0.20 6.12 -6.05
C LEU A 39 0.89 5.26 -6.68
N TYR A 40 2.07 5.20 -6.07
CA TYR A 40 3.17 4.37 -6.55
C TYR A 40 2.81 2.88 -6.56
N GLN A 41 2.21 2.38 -5.47
CA GLN A 41 1.75 0.99 -5.38
C GLN A 41 0.67 0.68 -6.40
N PHE A 42 -0.28 1.59 -6.60
CA PHE A 42 -1.34 1.44 -7.59
C PHE A 42 -0.77 1.33 -9.01
N LEU A 43 0.08 2.27 -9.42
CA LEU A 43 0.70 2.29 -10.75
C LEU A 43 1.60 1.09 -11.05
N ILE A 44 2.15 0.44 -10.02
CA ILE A 44 2.86 -0.84 -10.19
C ILE A 44 1.86 -1.97 -10.41
N ALA A 45 0.84 -2.06 -9.55
CA ALA A 45 -0.11 -3.17 -9.55
C ALA A 45 -0.97 -3.23 -10.82
N VAL A 46 -1.31 -2.08 -11.41
CA VAL A 46 -2.17 -2.00 -12.61
C VAL A 46 -1.42 -2.21 -13.94
N ARG A 47 -0.12 -2.50 -13.92
CA ARG A 47 0.60 -2.81 -15.16
C ARG A 47 0.19 -4.18 -15.69
N GLN A 48 -0.43 -4.22 -16.86
CA GLN A 48 -0.61 -5.45 -17.65
C GLN A 48 0.52 -5.57 -18.67
N ASP A 49 1.27 -6.68 -18.61
CA ASP A 49 2.38 -7.00 -19.52
C ASP A 49 3.43 -5.87 -19.69
N GLY A 50 3.65 -5.10 -18.62
CA GLY A 50 4.60 -3.98 -18.60
C GLY A 50 4.03 -2.64 -19.09
N SER A 51 2.85 -2.64 -19.71
CA SER A 51 2.11 -1.44 -20.12
C SER A 51 1.25 -0.88 -18.98
N GLN A 52 1.18 0.44 -18.85
CA GLN A 52 0.25 1.08 -17.91
C GLN A 52 -1.13 1.23 -18.57
N LEU A 53 -2.19 1.17 -17.78
CA LEU A 53 -3.55 1.49 -18.25
C LEU A 53 -3.61 2.95 -18.72
N GLN A 54 -3.98 3.15 -19.97
CA GLN A 54 -4.08 4.46 -20.61
C GLN A 54 -5.49 4.68 -21.17
N THR A 55 -5.89 5.95 -21.24
CA THR A 55 -7.04 6.40 -22.01
C THR A 55 -6.75 6.28 -23.51
N GLU A 56 -7.76 6.46 -24.35
CA GLU A 56 -7.60 6.46 -25.82
C GLU A 56 -6.66 7.58 -26.32
N SER A 57 -6.47 8.65 -25.53
CA SER A 57 -5.52 9.73 -25.80
C SER A 57 -4.07 9.43 -25.38
N GLY A 58 -3.81 8.24 -24.81
CA GLY A 58 -2.49 7.85 -24.31
C GLY A 58 -2.13 8.40 -22.93
N GLU A 59 -3.08 9.02 -22.22
CA GLU A 59 -2.88 9.51 -20.86
C GLU A 59 -3.04 8.36 -19.86
N ALA A 60 -2.17 8.28 -18.85
CA ALA A 60 -2.32 7.29 -17.79
C ALA A 60 -3.65 7.51 -17.05
N THR A 61 -4.40 6.43 -16.82
CA THR A 61 -5.62 6.44 -16.02
C THR A 61 -5.25 6.64 -14.53
N ARG A 62 -5.16 7.90 -14.12
CA ARG A 62 -4.91 8.32 -12.73
C ARG A 62 -6.21 8.49 -11.96
#